data_AF-A0A972G8A4-F1
#
_entry.id   AF-A0A972G8A4-F1
#
_cell.length_a   1.000
_cell.length_b   1.000
_cell.length_c   1.000
_cell.angle_alpha   90.00
_cell.angle_beta   90.00
_cell.angle_gamma   90.00
#
_symmetry.space_group_name_H-M   'P 1'
#
loop_
_entity.id
_entity.type
_entity.pdbx_description
1 polymer ?
#
loop_
_entity_poly.entity_id
_entity_poly.type
_entity_poly.pdbx_seq_one_letter_code
_entity_poly.pdbx_strand_id
1 'polypeptide(L)' 'MPNNQFRGFEALSRQCLCHGDLHGRNILVDDHNRFWLIDFARVERSHALCDFVELETDIKFNLFYYR' A
#
# COMPACT_ATOMS: atom_id res chain seq x y z
N MET A 1 -28.14 -1.35 -10.98
CA MET A 1 -27.82 -0.06 -10.34
C MET A 1 -27.37 -0.37 -8.92
N PRO A 2 -26.11 -0.15 -8.53
CA PRO A 2 -25.70 -0.35 -7.15
C PRO A 2 -26.35 0.71 -6.26
N ASN A 3 -26.86 0.28 -5.10
CA ASN A 3 -27.60 1.10 -4.13
C ASN A 3 -26.75 2.25 -3.59
N ASN A 4 -27.39 3.41 -3.41
CA ASN A 4 -26.82 4.66 -2.85
C ASN A 4 -26.14 4.53 -1.46
N GLN A 5 -26.15 3.35 -0.84
CA GLN A 5 -25.56 3.09 0.48
C GLN A 5 -24.02 2.98 0.44
N PHE A 6 -23.41 2.74 -0.73
CA PHE A 6 -21.96 2.58 -0.88
C PHE A 6 -21.20 3.87 -1.27
N ARG A 7 -21.91 4.94 -1.66
CA ARG A 7 -21.27 6.20 -2.08
C ARG A 7 -20.40 6.85 -0.99
N GLY A 8 -20.72 6.61 0.28
CA GLY A 8 -19.89 7.07 1.40
C GLY A 8 -18.52 6.40 1.46
N PHE A 9 -18.43 5.12 1.09
CA PHE A 9 -17.16 4.38 1.01
C PHE A 9 -16.35 4.77 -0.23
N GLU A 10 -17.01 5.01 -1.37
CA GLU A 10 -16.32 5.50 -2.58
C GLU A 10 -15.71 6.89 -2.37
N ALA A 11 -16.36 7.79 -1.62
CA ALA A 11 -15.82 9.11 -1.29
C ALA A 11 -14.67 9.08 -0.26
N LEU A 12 -14.68 8.11 0.67
CA LEU A 12 -13.61 7.92 1.67
C LEU A 12 -12.41 7.14 1.13
N SER A 13 -12.65 6.27 0.15
CA SER A 13 -11.60 5.45 -0.46
C SER A 13 -10.90 6.25 -1.56
N ARG A 14 -10.19 7.31 -1.14
CA ARG A 14 -9.43 8.21 -2.02
C ARG A 14 -8.65 7.39 -3.05
N GLN A 15 -9.08 7.46 -4.31
CA GLN A 15 -8.37 6.75 -5.37
C GLN A 15 -7.09 7.51 -5.70
N CYS A 16 -5.97 6.80 -5.75
CA CYS A 16 -4.68 7.35 -6.15
C CYS A 16 -3.89 6.34 -6.96
N LEU A 17 -2.78 6.81 -7.54
CA LEU A 17 -1.79 5.91 -8.09
C LEU A 17 -1.17 5.15 -6.91
N CYS A 18 -1.34 3.84 -6.89
CA CYS A 18 -0.81 2.95 -5.87
C CYS A 18 0.36 2.16 -6.46
N HIS A 19 1.29 1.74 -5.60
CA HIS A 19 2.40 0.86 -5.96
C HIS A 19 1.90 -0.54 -6.35
N GLY A 20 0.91 -1.05 -5.61
CA GLY A 20 0.26 -2.33 -5.87
C GLY A 20 1.06 -3.57 -5.44
N ASP A 21 2.21 -3.36 -4.78
CA ASP A 21 3.09 -4.40 -4.21
C ASP A 21 3.94 -3.82 -3.06
N LEU A 22 3.35 -2.98 -2.20
CA LEU A 22 4.12 -2.19 -1.24
C LEU A 22 4.42 -2.96 0.05
N HIS A 23 5.45 -3.81 0.01
CA HIS A 23 6.00 -4.49 1.18
C HIS A 23 7.45 -4.10 1.47
N GLY A 24 7.97 -4.43 2.66
CA GLY A 24 9.30 -3.98 3.12
C GLY A 24 10.48 -4.35 2.20
N ARG A 25 10.38 -5.42 1.40
CA ARG A 25 11.42 -5.77 0.41
C ARG A 25 11.47 -4.84 -0.81
N ASN A 26 10.40 -4.08 -1.06
CA ASN A 26 10.31 -3.07 -2.12
C ASN A 26 10.63 -1.66 -1.60
N ILE A 27 11.13 -1.56 -0.36
CA ILE A 27 11.60 -0.32 0.25
C ILE A 27 13.10 -0.49 0.54
N LEU A 28 13.93 0.21 -0.22
CA LEU A 28 15.37 0.28 0.05
C LEU A 28 15.65 1.41 1.01
N VAL A 29 16.49 1.16 2.02
CA VAL A 29 16.99 2.17 2.96
C VAL A 29 18.50 2.26 2.80
N ASP A 30 19.02 3.46 2.57
CA ASP A 30 20.46 3.69 2.46
C ASP A 30 21.11 4.06 3.80
N ASP A 31 22.44 4.17 3.80
CA ASP A 31 23.23 4.52 5.00
C ASP A 31 22.92 5.92 5.57
N HIS A 32 22.21 6.76 4.81
CA HIS A 32 21.74 8.08 5.24
C HIS A 32 20.27 8.07 5.68
N ASN A 33 19.68 6.89 5.90
CA ASN A 33 18.30 6.70 6.30
C ASN A 33 17.28 7.29 5.31
N ARG A 34 17.65 7.39 4.02
CA ARG A 34 16.72 7.76 2.94
C ARG A 34 16.08 6.50 2.39
N PHE A 35 14.80 6.62 2.03
CA PHE A 35 14.01 5.51 1.52
C PHE A 35 13.70 5.67 0.03
N TRP A 36 13.75 4.55 -0.68
CA TRP A 36 13.50 4.47 -2.11
C TRP A 36 12.53 3.32 -2.40
N LEU A 37 11.47 3.60 -3.16
CA LEU A 37 10.55 2.57 -3.66
C LEU A 37 11.12 1.94 -4.93
N ILE A 38 10.99 0.63 -5.06
CA ILE A 38 11.43 -0.14 -6.23
C ILE A 38 10.34 -1.12 -6.68
N ASP A 39 10.50 -1.68 -7.88
CA ASP A 39 9.58 -2.65 -8.49
C ASP A 39 8.15 -2.11 -8.73
N PHE A 40 8.05 -1.21 -9.71
CA PHE A 40 6.80 -0.57 -10.11
C PHE A 40 5.95 -1.39 -11.09
N ALA A 41 6.16 -2.71 -11.19
CA ALA A 41 5.48 -3.54 -12.20
C ALA A 41 3.95 -3.60 -12.02
N ARG A 42 3.44 -3.32 -10.81
CA ARG A 42 2.02 -3.43 -10.44
C ARG A 42 1.33 -2.09 -10.20
N VAL A 43 1.96 -0.99 -10.63
CA VAL A 43 1.39 0.35 -10.44
C VAL A 43 0.07 0.50 -11.18
N GLU A 44 -0.97 0.87 -10.44
CA GLU A 44 -2.30 1.12 -10.99
C GLU A 44 -3.07 2.17 -10.19
N ARG A 45 -4.19 2.64 -10.74
CA ARG A 45 -5.14 3.46 -9.98
C ARG A 45 -5.99 2.53 -9.11
N SER A 46 -5.83 2.66 -7.80
CA SER A 46 -6.58 1.88 -6.82
C SER A 46 -6.92 2.73 -5.60
N HIS A 47 -7.55 2.12 -4.60
CA HIS A 47 -7.82 2.78 -3.33
C HIS A 47 -6.52 3.00 -2.57
N ALA A 48 -6.31 4.21 -2.03
CA ALA A 48 -5.10 4.55 -1.27
C ALA A 48 -4.81 3.62 -0.08
N LEU A 49 -5.83 2.88 0.40
CA LEU A 49 -5.70 1.92 1.48
C LEU A 49 -5.01 0.62 1.06
N CYS A 50 -4.92 0.29 -0.23
CA CYS A 50 -4.29 -0.94 -0.70
C CYS A 50 -2.82 -1.01 -0.29
N ASP A 51 -2.03 0.00 -0.67
CA ASP A 51 -0.61 0.10 -0.31
C ASP A 51 -0.41 0.17 1.22
N PHE A 52 -1.31 0.85 1.94
CA PHE A 52 -1.26 0.95 3.40
C PHE A 52 -1.44 -0.41 4.07
N VAL A 53 -2.49 -1.16 3.69
CA VAL A 53 -2.81 -2.46 4.28
C VAL A 53 -1.73 -3.48 3.98
N GLU A 54 -1.16 -3.45 2.77
CA GLU A 54 -0.07 -4.33 2.37
C GLU A 54 1.18 -4.11 3.23
N LEU A 55 1.62 -2.86 3.36
CA LEU A 55 2.78 -2.51 4.18
C LEU A 55 2.55 -2.79 5.68
N GLU A 56 1.38 -2.44 6.21
CA GLU A 56 1.03 -2.71 7.61
C GLU A 56 1.06 -4.21 7.91
N THR A 57 0.54 -5.02 6.99
CA THR A 57 0.53 -6.48 7.09
C THR A 57 1.95 -7.03 7.07
N ASP A 58 2.78 -6.59 6.13
CA ASP A 58 4.18 -7.01 6.03
C ASP A 58 4.97 -6.67 7.31
N ILE A 59 4.79 -5.47 7.86
CA ILE A 59 5.43 -5.07 9.12
C ILE A 59 4.99 -5.98 10.28
N LYS A 60 3.68 -6.21 10.44
CA LYS A 60 3.15 -6.98 11.58
C LYS A 60 3.57 -8.44 11.52
N PHE A 61 3.50 -9.06 10.35
CA PHE A 61 3.71 -10.50 10.22
C PHE A 61 5.15 -10.83 9.85
N ASN A 62 5.76 -10.17 8.88
CA ASN A 62 7.08 -10.53 8.37
C ASN A 62 8.24 -9.86 9.13
N LEU A 63 8.06 -8.62 9.62
CA LEU A 63 9.13 -7.94 10.37
C LEU A 63 9.10 -8.20 11.88
N PHE A 64 7.91 -8.28 12.49
CA PHE A 64 7.79 -8.43 13.95
C PHE A 64 7.49 -9.86 14.42
N TYR A 65 6.77 -10.68 13.65
CA TYR A 65 6.31 -11.99 14.12
C TYR A 65 7.19 -13.17 13.67
N TYR A 66 7.84 -13.07 12.51
CA TYR A 66 8.74 -14.11 11.98
C TYR A 66 10.24 -13.78 12.17
N ARG A 67 10.57 -12.89 13.11
CA ARG A 67 11.94 -12.64 13.58
C ARG A 67 12.16 -13.20 14.98
#